data_AF-A0A8D1NTY8-F1
#
_entry.id   AF-A0A8D1NTY8-F1
#
_cell.length_a   1.000
_cell.length_b   1.000
_cell.length_c   1.000
_cell.angle_alpha   90.00
_cell.angle_beta   90.00
_cell.angle_gamma   90.00
#
_symmetry.space_group_name_H-M   'P 1'
#
loop_
_entity.id
_entity.type
_entity.pdbx_description
1 polymer ?
#
loop_
_entity_poly.entity_id
_entity_poly.type
_entity_poly.pdbx_seq_one_letter_code
_entity_poly.pdbx_strand_id
1 'polypeptide(L)'
;MPRHPDPHHPQTIEQGHDPLFPIYLPLKVFDNEEFDCRTPSEWINMGLEPGSQNRKPVPGKALLPTDDFLGHEDPKSQKLIYTWCNVGVLDYDKEKKLYLVHKTDEGGLVRDEMGKPILNGGITAEGRPPLLICQYWVPRIQLLFCAEDPRVFTQRVVQANALRKNTEALLLYNLYVDCMPSEGQRLISEQSLSKIKQWAMSTPRMRKGPSVLEHLSNLCREVNLDYERSMNKINFDKIVSSKPETFSYVTLPKKEEEKVPTQGDGGWTNVGPWPLPLGP
;
A
#
# COMPACT_ATOMS: atom_id res chain seq x y z
N MET A 1 -12.09 0.52 2.09
CA MET A 1 -12.62 1.77 2.63
C MET A 1 -13.53 2.38 1.58
N PRO A 2 -14.74 2.77 1.96
CA PRO A 2 -15.60 3.60 1.13
C PRO A 2 -14.91 4.94 0.90
N ARG A 3 -15.12 5.48 -0.29
CA ARG A 3 -14.60 6.78 -0.71
C ARG A 3 -15.61 7.81 -0.22
N HIS A 4 -15.34 8.45 0.90
CA HIS A 4 -16.09 9.62 1.32
C HIS A 4 -15.30 10.87 0.92
N PRO A 5 -15.68 11.53 -0.19
CA PRO A 5 -15.43 12.96 -0.31
C PRO A 5 -16.31 13.68 0.73
N ASP A 6 -15.73 14.66 1.42
CA ASP A 6 -16.43 15.52 2.37
C ASP A 6 -17.43 16.43 1.60
N PRO A 7 -18.75 16.33 1.83
CA PRO A 7 -19.75 17.14 1.14
C PRO A 7 -19.74 18.62 1.56
N HIS A 8 -19.09 18.99 2.67
CA HIS A 8 -18.97 20.39 3.12
C HIS A 8 -17.71 21.09 2.59
N HIS A 9 -16.73 20.34 2.07
CA HIS A 9 -15.51 20.85 1.45
C HIS A 9 -15.34 20.26 0.04
N PRO A 10 -16.03 20.80 -0.98
CA PRO A 10 -15.77 20.41 -2.37
C PRO A 10 -14.29 20.67 -2.69
N GLN A 11 -13.57 19.61 -3.03
CA GLN A 11 -12.13 19.62 -3.30
C GLN A 11 -11.84 20.54 -4.49
N THR A 12 -11.42 21.77 -4.21
CA THR A 12 -11.07 22.78 -5.20
C THR A 12 -9.60 23.14 -5.01
N ILE A 13 -8.91 23.40 -6.13
CA ILE A 13 -7.45 23.59 -6.26
C ILE A 13 -6.87 24.69 -5.32
N GLU A 14 -7.69 25.55 -4.74
CA GLU A 14 -7.24 26.75 -4.01
C GLU A 14 -7.00 26.58 -2.50
N GLN A 15 -7.33 25.45 -1.88
CA GLN A 15 -7.18 25.30 -0.42
C GLN A 15 -6.21 24.17 -0.11
N GLY A 16 -4.98 24.52 0.26
CA GLY A 16 -3.84 23.64 0.51
C GLY A 16 -3.96 22.67 1.70
N HIS A 17 -5.08 21.95 1.81
CA HIS A 17 -5.31 20.92 2.82
C HIS A 17 -5.83 19.61 2.18
N ASP A 18 -4.93 18.62 2.05
CA ASP A 18 -5.17 17.21 1.64
C ASP A 18 -5.62 17.00 0.16
N PRO A 19 -5.40 15.81 -0.43
CA PRO A 19 -4.82 15.68 -1.77
C PRO A 19 -5.78 16.02 -2.92
N LEU A 20 -5.22 16.65 -3.97
CA LEU A 20 -5.85 16.93 -5.28
C LEU A 20 -6.46 15.70 -5.98
N PHE A 21 -6.13 14.49 -5.51
CA PHE A 21 -6.55 13.22 -6.10
C PHE A 21 -7.33 12.40 -5.08
N PRO A 22 -8.46 11.78 -5.47
CA PRO A 22 -9.21 10.93 -4.58
C PRO A 22 -8.37 9.74 -4.13
N ILE A 23 -8.49 9.39 -2.85
CA ILE A 23 -7.90 8.17 -2.28
C ILE A 23 -8.31 6.97 -3.13
N TYR A 24 -7.32 6.25 -3.67
CA TYR A 24 -7.55 5.17 -4.61
C TYR A 24 -7.04 3.81 -4.13
N LEU A 25 -6.13 3.75 -3.14
CA LEU A 25 -5.66 2.48 -2.59
C LEU A 25 -6.45 2.06 -1.34
N PRO A 26 -6.87 0.79 -1.21
CA PRO A 26 -7.56 0.32 0.00
C PRO A 26 -6.62 0.25 1.21
N LEU A 27 -7.01 0.86 2.34
CA LEU A 27 -6.20 0.86 3.57
C LEU A 27 -5.77 -0.54 4.05
N LYS A 28 -6.65 -1.54 3.91
CA LYS A 28 -6.39 -2.93 4.33
C LYS A 28 -5.17 -3.59 3.68
N VAL A 29 -4.67 -3.05 2.55
CA VAL A 29 -3.45 -3.55 1.89
C VAL A 29 -2.19 -3.13 2.66
N PHE A 30 -2.28 -2.05 3.45
CA PHE A 30 -1.18 -1.47 4.23
C PHE A 30 -1.25 -1.85 5.71
N ASP A 31 -2.08 -2.85 6.03
CA ASP A 31 -2.27 -3.30 7.39
C ASP A 31 -1.03 -4.08 7.88
N ASN A 32 -0.46 -3.67 9.02
CA ASN A 32 0.65 -4.38 9.64
C ASN A 32 0.14 -5.33 10.72
N GLU A 33 0.20 -6.64 10.43
CA GLU A 33 -0.26 -7.71 11.32
C GLU A 33 0.65 -7.87 12.57
N GLU A 34 1.87 -7.32 12.60
CA GLU A 34 2.77 -7.39 13.75
C GLU A 34 2.28 -6.61 14.98
N PHE A 35 1.31 -5.71 14.79
CA PHE A 35 0.64 -5.02 15.91
C PHE A 35 -0.32 -5.93 16.67
N ASP A 36 -0.70 -7.08 16.10
CA ASP A 36 -1.67 -7.96 16.73
C ASP A 36 -1.03 -8.71 17.90
N CYS A 37 -1.62 -8.59 19.09
CA CYS A 37 -1.12 -9.26 20.28
C CYS A 37 -1.51 -10.74 20.35
N ARG A 38 -2.39 -11.20 19.44
CA ARG A 38 -2.90 -12.56 19.35
C ARG A 38 -3.12 -12.97 17.90
N THR A 39 -3.04 -14.26 17.65
CA THR A 39 -3.46 -14.87 16.40
C THR A 39 -4.99 -14.85 16.28
N PRO A 40 -5.55 -14.95 15.05
CA PRO A 40 -6.99 -15.02 14.85
C PRO A 40 -7.66 -16.17 15.62
N SER A 41 -7.00 -17.33 15.69
CA SER A 41 -7.51 -18.48 16.43
C SER A 41 -7.59 -18.21 17.94
N GLU A 42 -6.57 -17.55 18.51
CA GLU A 42 -6.59 -17.16 19.93
C GLU A 42 -7.69 -16.14 20.21
N TRP A 43 -7.86 -15.14 19.34
CA TRP A 43 -8.96 -14.18 19.47
C TRP A 43 -10.31 -14.89 19.49
N ILE A 44 -10.59 -15.75 18.52
CA ILE A 44 -11.84 -16.49 18.41
C ILE A 44 -12.06 -17.40 19.63
N ASN A 45 -11.00 -18.05 20.13
CA ASN A 45 -11.07 -18.93 21.29
C ASN A 45 -11.31 -18.19 22.61
N MET A 46 -11.18 -16.86 22.67
CA MET A 46 -11.59 -16.09 23.87
C MET A 46 -13.08 -16.20 24.16
N GLY A 47 -13.90 -16.60 23.18
CA GLY A 47 -15.32 -16.88 23.36
C GLY A 47 -15.62 -18.23 24.03
N LEU A 48 -14.61 -19.09 24.24
CA LEU A 48 -14.77 -20.39 24.91
C LEU A 48 -14.54 -20.25 26.41
N GLU A 49 -15.59 -20.52 27.20
CA GLU A 49 -15.49 -20.56 28.65
C GLU A 49 -14.99 -21.94 29.13
N PRO A 50 -14.19 -22.02 30.21
CA PRO A 50 -13.77 -23.30 30.78
C PRO A 50 -14.96 -24.19 31.11
N GLY A 51 -14.99 -25.40 30.53
CA GLY A 51 -16.06 -26.38 30.73
C GLY A 51 -17.29 -26.19 29.82
N SER A 52 -17.34 -25.13 29.01
CA SER A 52 -18.39 -24.94 28.00
C SER A 52 -17.99 -25.57 26.67
N GLN A 53 -18.93 -26.27 26.02
CA GLN A 53 -18.80 -26.70 24.62
C GLN A 53 -19.26 -25.62 23.63
N ASN A 54 -19.88 -24.54 24.13
CA ASN A 54 -20.40 -23.45 23.32
C ASN A 54 -19.44 -22.26 23.34
N ARG A 55 -19.01 -21.82 22.16
CA ARG A 55 -18.25 -20.59 21.91
C ARG A 55 -19.20 -19.41 21.77
N LYS A 56 -19.06 -18.43 22.65
CA LYS A 56 -19.77 -17.14 22.57
C LYS A 56 -19.07 -16.20 21.57
N PRO A 57 -19.78 -15.21 21.00
CA PRO A 57 -19.16 -14.18 20.19
C PRO A 57 -18.17 -13.35 21.00
N VAL A 58 -17.05 -12.96 20.39
CA VAL A 58 -16.03 -12.14 21.06
C VAL A 58 -16.38 -10.66 20.88
N PRO A 59 -16.51 -9.87 21.95
CA PRO A 59 -16.96 -8.49 21.83
C PRO A 59 -15.89 -7.59 21.19
N GLY A 60 -16.34 -6.66 20.34
CA GLY A 60 -15.49 -5.67 19.70
C GLY A 60 -16.28 -4.51 19.11
N LYS A 61 -15.56 -3.63 18.40
CA LYS A 61 -16.13 -2.57 17.56
C LYS A 61 -15.62 -2.73 16.15
N ALA A 62 -16.50 -2.56 15.16
CA ALA A 62 -16.11 -2.60 13.75
C ALA A 62 -16.62 -1.38 12.98
N LEU A 63 -15.86 -0.93 12.00
CA LEU A 63 -16.27 0.14 11.09
C LEU A 63 -17.21 -0.44 10.02
N LEU A 64 -18.51 -0.19 10.17
CA LEU A 64 -19.59 -0.80 9.37
C LEU A 64 -20.54 0.27 8.79
N PRO A 65 -21.27 -0.04 7.70
CA PRO A 65 -22.27 0.86 7.16
C PRO A 65 -23.41 1.09 8.15
N THR A 66 -24.03 2.27 8.15
CA THR A 66 -25.22 2.55 8.99
C THR A 66 -26.49 1.94 8.43
N ASP A 67 -26.60 1.84 7.10
CA ASP A 67 -27.68 1.16 6.38
C ASP A 67 -27.20 -0.22 5.95
N ASP A 68 -27.74 -1.27 6.58
CA ASP A 68 -27.30 -2.63 6.31
C ASP A 68 -27.73 -3.13 4.92
N PHE A 69 -28.91 -2.72 4.44
CA PHE A 69 -29.43 -3.10 3.13
C PHE A 69 -28.57 -2.50 2.02
N LEU A 70 -28.39 -1.18 2.05
CA LEU A 70 -27.53 -0.50 1.09
C LEU A 70 -26.07 -0.96 1.20
N GLY A 71 -25.62 -1.30 2.42
CA GLY A 71 -24.29 -1.81 2.69
C GLY A 71 -23.98 -3.15 2.01
N HIS A 72 -24.99 -3.99 1.77
CA HIS A 72 -24.85 -5.23 1.02
C HIS A 72 -25.14 -5.07 -0.48
N GLU A 73 -26.08 -4.20 -0.85
CA GLU A 73 -26.46 -3.94 -2.25
C GLU A 73 -25.37 -3.15 -3.01
N ASP A 74 -24.95 -2.00 -2.47
CA ASP A 74 -23.90 -1.15 -3.03
C ASP A 74 -22.97 -0.60 -1.93
N PRO A 75 -21.96 -1.40 -1.51
CA PRO A 75 -20.96 -0.99 -0.53
C PRO A 75 -20.11 0.22 -0.95
N LYS A 76 -20.17 0.65 -2.21
CA LYS A 76 -19.41 1.78 -2.75
C LYS A 76 -20.27 3.04 -2.93
N SER A 77 -21.55 2.97 -2.59
CA SER A 77 -22.47 4.09 -2.66
C SER A 77 -21.96 5.28 -1.84
N GLN A 78 -22.00 6.47 -2.42
CA GLN A 78 -21.63 7.71 -1.72
C GLN A 78 -22.63 8.08 -0.62
N LYS A 79 -23.85 7.52 -0.66
CA LYS A 79 -24.89 7.72 0.36
C LYS A 79 -24.62 6.90 1.64
N LEU A 80 -23.76 5.90 1.56
CA LEU A 80 -23.55 4.92 2.62
C LEU A 80 -22.60 5.48 3.68
N ILE A 81 -23.12 5.84 4.86
CA ILE A 81 -22.30 6.36 5.96
C ILE A 81 -21.70 5.20 6.74
N TYR A 82 -20.44 5.30 7.17
CA TYR A 82 -19.78 4.30 8.01
C TYR A 82 -19.54 4.82 9.41
N THR A 83 -19.79 3.98 10.40
CA THR A 83 -19.58 4.31 11.82
C THR A 83 -18.99 3.12 12.55
N TRP A 84 -18.36 3.38 13.70
CA TRP A 84 -17.90 2.33 14.60
C TRP A 84 -19.10 1.77 15.36
N CYS A 85 -19.50 0.54 15.02
CA CYS A 85 -20.61 -0.18 15.65
C CYS A 85 -20.07 -1.21 16.65
N ASN A 86 -20.82 -1.45 17.73
CA ASN A 86 -20.55 -2.59 18.60
C ASN A 86 -20.90 -3.90 17.87
N VAL A 87 -20.01 -4.88 17.95
CA VAL A 87 -20.14 -6.15 17.25
C VAL A 87 -19.71 -7.33 18.11
N GLY A 88 -20.26 -8.49 17.82
CA GLY A 88 -19.69 -9.77 18.20
C GLY A 88 -18.93 -10.39 17.03
N VAL A 89 -17.68 -10.79 17.27
CA VAL A 89 -16.88 -11.53 16.31
C VAL A 89 -17.26 -13.00 16.41
N LEU A 90 -17.73 -13.54 15.29
CA LEU A 90 -18.29 -14.88 15.18
C LEU A 90 -17.27 -15.90 14.69
N ASP A 91 -16.46 -15.53 13.69
CA ASP A 91 -15.52 -16.45 13.06
C ASP A 91 -14.42 -15.73 12.27
N TYR A 92 -13.47 -16.48 11.71
CA TYR A 92 -12.37 -15.96 10.91
C TYR A 92 -12.11 -16.82 9.66
N ASP A 93 -12.03 -16.19 8.49
CA ASP A 93 -11.64 -16.80 7.23
C ASP A 93 -10.13 -16.60 7.03
N LYS A 94 -9.39 -17.70 7.08
CA LYS A 94 -7.92 -17.71 6.98
C LYS A 94 -7.43 -17.40 5.56
N GLU A 95 -8.17 -17.79 4.53
CA GLU A 95 -7.76 -17.56 3.14
C GLU A 95 -7.95 -16.09 2.76
N LYS A 96 -9.11 -15.52 3.12
CA LYS A 96 -9.44 -14.13 2.82
C LYS A 96 -8.89 -13.14 3.85
N LYS A 97 -8.42 -13.63 5.00
CA LYS A 97 -7.98 -12.85 6.16
C LYS A 97 -9.05 -11.87 6.65
N LEU A 98 -10.28 -12.36 6.78
CA LEU A 98 -11.43 -11.56 7.20
C LEU A 98 -12.06 -12.14 8.46
N TYR A 99 -12.54 -11.28 9.35
CA TYR A 99 -13.34 -11.65 10.50
C TYR A 99 -14.82 -11.52 10.16
N LEU A 100 -15.60 -12.54 10.51
CA LEU A 100 -17.05 -12.46 10.47
C LEU A 100 -17.53 -11.76 11.74
N VAL A 101 -18.22 -10.64 11.58
CA VAL A 101 -18.78 -9.87 12.69
C VAL A 101 -20.29 -9.75 12.53
N HIS A 102 -20.99 -9.58 13.65
CA HIS A 102 -22.42 -9.36 13.71
C HIS A 102 -22.70 -8.14 14.60
N LYS A 103 -23.46 -7.17 14.11
CA LYS A 103 -23.84 -5.97 14.89
C LYS A 103 -24.69 -6.34 16.10
N THR A 104 -24.40 -5.76 17.25
CA THR A 104 -25.21 -6.00 18.45
C THR A 104 -26.59 -5.33 18.33
N ASP A 105 -27.59 -5.91 18.99
CA ASP A 105 -28.88 -5.25 19.23
C ASP A 105 -28.75 -4.05 20.19
N GLU A 106 -29.86 -3.35 20.45
CA GLU A 106 -29.91 -2.23 21.40
C GLU A 106 -29.49 -2.61 22.83
N GLY A 107 -29.62 -3.89 23.19
CA GLY A 107 -29.17 -4.46 24.45
C GLY A 107 -27.69 -4.86 24.48
N GLY A 108 -26.94 -4.64 23.38
CA GLY A 108 -25.53 -5.02 23.27
C GLY A 108 -25.31 -6.53 23.07
N LEU A 109 -26.34 -7.28 22.69
CA LEU A 109 -26.29 -8.72 22.53
C LEU A 109 -26.30 -9.12 21.06
N VAL A 110 -25.74 -10.30 20.78
CA VAL A 110 -25.60 -10.85 19.43
C VAL A 110 -26.64 -11.94 19.27
N ARG A 111 -27.66 -11.70 18.44
CA ARG A 111 -28.85 -12.54 18.33
C ARG A 111 -29.19 -12.85 16.87
N ASP A 112 -29.77 -14.01 16.63
CA ASP A 112 -30.33 -14.37 15.32
C ASP A 112 -31.68 -13.66 15.07
N GLU A 113 -32.27 -13.93 13.89
CA GLU A 113 -33.58 -13.38 13.49
C GLU A 113 -34.72 -13.79 14.43
N MET A 114 -34.57 -14.87 15.18
CA MET A 114 -35.52 -15.36 16.18
C MET A 114 -35.26 -14.78 17.57
N GLY A 115 -34.26 -13.91 17.72
CA GLY A 115 -33.87 -13.31 19.00
C GLY A 115 -33.06 -14.24 19.91
N LYS A 116 -32.60 -15.40 19.43
CA LYS A 116 -31.79 -16.34 20.20
C LYS A 116 -30.29 -15.97 20.11
N PRO A 117 -29.49 -16.18 21.18
CA PRO A 117 -28.05 -15.92 21.12
C PRO A 117 -27.34 -16.76 20.05
N ILE A 118 -26.48 -16.12 19.25
CA ILE A 118 -25.63 -16.82 18.27
C ILE A 118 -24.44 -17.45 18.99
N LEU A 119 -24.29 -18.76 18.86
CA LEU A 119 -23.18 -19.54 19.43
C LEU A 119 -22.41 -20.27 18.32
N ASN A 120 -21.17 -20.67 18.61
CA ASN A 120 -20.32 -21.46 17.71
C ASN A 120 -20.18 -20.84 16.29
N GLY A 121 -20.13 -19.50 16.22
CA GLY A 121 -20.01 -18.77 14.97
C GLY A 121 -21.25 -18.86 14.05
N GLY A 122 -22.40 -19.31 14.58
CA GLY A 122 -23.62 -19.52 13.82
C GLY A 122 -23.61 -20.78 12.94
N ILE A 123 -22.64 -21.68 13.15
CA ILE A 123 -22.52 -22.93 12.39
C ILE A 123 -23.51 -23.96 12.97
N THR A 124 -24.39 -24.50 12.13
CA THR A 124 -25.30 -25.59 12.48
C THR A 124 -24.73 -26.93 12.00
N ALA A 125 -25.40 -28.05 12.32
CA ALA A 125 -25.02 -29.38 11.82
C ALA A 125 -25.03 -29.49 10.28
N GLU A 126 -25.80 -28.61 9.63
CA GLU A 126 -25.95 -28.53 8.17
C GLU A 126 -24.90 -27.61 7.52
N GLY A 127 -24.06 -26.94 8.32
CA GLY A 127 -23.01 -26.03 7.88
C GLY A 127 -23.29 -24.57 8.26
N ARG A 128 -22.67 -23.64 7.52
CA ARG A 128 -22.85 -22.20 7.74
C ARG A 128 -24.09 -21.69 6.96
N PRO A 129 -25.07 -21.07 7.63
CA PRO A 129 -26.19 -20.44 6.93
C PRO A 129 -25.74 -19.20 6.13
N PRO A 130 -26.58 -18.70 5.21
CA PRO A 130 -26.35 -17.42 4.56
C PRO A 130 -26.11 -16.29 5.58
N LEU A 131 -25.35 -15.28 5.17
CA LEU A 131 -25.09 -14.12 6.02
C LEU A 131 -26.39 -13.39 6.33
N LEU A 132 -26.59 -13.07 7.61
CA LEU A 132 -27.66 -12.17 8.04
C LEU A 132 -27.36 -10.74 7.58
N ILE A 133 -28.39 -9.91 7.45
CA ILE A 133 -28.24 -8.52 6.98
C ILE A 133 -27.28 -7.71 7.89
N CYS A 134 -27.25 -7.98 9.19
CA CYS A 134 -26.37 -7.36 10.17
C CYS A 134 -24.98 -8.02 10.29
N GLN A 135 -24.64 -8.99 9.44
CA GLN A 135 -23.35 -9.68 9.43
C GLN A 135 -22.44 -9.19 8.31
N TYR A 136 -21.15 -9.06 8.63
CA TYR A 136 -20.14 -8.54 7.70
C TYR A 136 -18.82 -9.29 7.82
N TRP A 137 -18.13 -9.44 6.68
CA TRP A 137 -16.74 -9.86 6.66
C TRP A 137 -15.85 -8.62 6.63
N VAL A 138 -15.09 -8.39 7.70
CA VAL A 138 -14.26 -7.19 7.87
C VAL A 138 -12.77 -7.54 7.96
N PRO A 139 -11.88 -6.75 7.34
CA PRO A 139 -10.44 -6.86 7.55
C PRO A 139 -10.10 -6.43 8.98
N ARG A 140 -8.98 -6.94 9.48
CA ARG A 140 -8.55 -6.69 10.87
C ARG A 140 -8.37 -5.21 11.20
N ILE A 141 -7.85 -4.39 10.28
CA ILE A 141 -7.72 -2.93 10.47
C ILE A 141 -9.06 -2.19 10.69
N GLN A 142 -10.20 -2.83 10.42
CA GLN A 142 -11.54 -2.28 10.65
C GLN A 142 -12.21 -2.86 11.90
N LEU A 143 -11.52 -3.68 12.67
CA LEU A 143 -12.03 -4.37 13.84
C LEU A 143 -11.13 -4.11 15.04
N LEU A 144 -11.68 -3.53 16.10
CA LEU A 144 -11.05 -3.35 17.40
C LEU A 144 -11.69 -4.35 18.38
N PHE A 145 -10.92 -5.30 18.92
CA PHE A 145 -11.44 -6.18 19.97
C PHE A 145 -11.55 -5.41 21.30
N CYS A 146 -12.58 -5.70 22.10
CA CYS A 146 -12.72 -5.03 23.41
C CYS A 146 -11.58 -5.36 24.39
N ALA A 147 -10.90 -6.51 24.20
CA ALA A 147 -9.77 -6.94 25.00
C ALA A 147 -8.39 -6.53 24.41
N GLU A 148 -8.38 -5.71 23.35
CA GLU A 148 -7.17 -5.13 22.77
C GLU A 148 -6.90 -3.73 23.37
N ASP A 149 -5.64 -3.29 23.38
CA ASP A 149 -5.29 -1.92 23.72
C ASP A 149 -5.65 -0.96 22.56
N PRO A 150 -6.59 -0.02 22.75
CA PRO A 150 -6.99 0.93 21.70
C PRO A 150 -5.86 1.83 21.21
N ARG A 151 -4.80 2.04 22.01
CA ARG A 151 -3.63 2.83 21.61
C ARG A 151 -2.81 2.09 20.55
N VAL A 152 -2.59 0.79 20.75
CA VAL A 152 -1.87 -0.08 19.80
C VAL A 152 -2.67 -0.20 18.50
N PHE A 153 -3.99 -0.40 18.60
CA PHE A 153 -4.87 -0.40 17.43
C PHE A 153 -4.83 0.93 16.66
N THR A 154 -4.85 2.05 17.37
CA THR A 154 -4.76 3.38 16.73
C THR A 154 -3.43 3.55 16.02
N GLN A 155 -2.31 3.14 16.63
CA GLN A 155 -0.98 3.19 16.01
C GLN A 155 -0.93 2.36 14.72
N ARG A 156 -1.52 1.16 14.72
CA ARG A 156 -1.67 0.30 13.53
C ARG A 156 -2.39 1.03 12.39
N VAL A 157 -3.54 1.65 12.68
CA VAL A 157 -4.33 2.41 11.69
C VAL A 157 -3.55 3.63 11.17
N VAL A 158 -2.89 4.37 12.06
CA VAL A 158 -2.06 5.54 11.70
C VAL A 158 -0.90 5.13 10.81
N GLN A 159 -0.19 4.05 11.14
CA GLN A 159 0.92 3.55 10.34
C GLN A 159 0.47 3.09 8.96
N ALA A 160 -0.63 2.33 8.87
CA ALA A 160 -1.21 1.92 7.60
C ALA A 160 -1.62 3.13 6.74
N ASN A 161 -2.19 4.17 7.37
CA ASN A 161 -2.59 5.38 6.67
C ASN A 161 -1.38 6.18 6.17
N ALA A 162 -0.34 6.31 6.99
CA ALA A 162 0.91 6.96 6.60
C ALA A 162 1.60 6.20 5.44
N LEU A 163 1.67 4.87 5.52
CA LEU A 163 2.23 4.04 4.46
C LEU A 163 1.42 4.16 3.17
N ARG A 164 0.09 4.12 3.25
CA ARG A 164 -0.79 4.35 2.09
C ARG A 164 -0.55 5.72 1.45
N LYS A 165 -0.54 6.80 2.24
CA LYS A 165 -0.26 8.17 1.73
C LYS A 165 1.09 8.23 1.02
N ASN A 166 2.13 7.63 1.61
CA ASN A 166 3.47 7.57 1.00
C ASN A 166 3.48 6.77 -0.31
N THR A 167 2.84 5.59 -0.34
CA THR A 167 2.74 4.77 -1.55
C THR A 167 1.96 5.47 -2.65
N GLU A 168 0.81 6.08 -2.34
CA GLU A 168 0.01 6.82 -3.31
C GLU A 168 0.81 7.99 -3.92
N ALA A 169 1.58 8.71 -3.08
CA ALA A 169 2.44 9.80 -3.53
C ALA A 169 3.61 9.31 -4.40
N LEU A 170 4.22 8.18 -4.04
CA LEU A 170 5.32 7.58 -4.81
C LEU A 170 4.85 7.05 -6.18
N LEU A 171 3.65 6.48 -6.25
CA LEU A 171 3.04 6.06 -7.53
C LEU A 171 2.81 7.27 -8.43
N LEU A 172 2.26 8.37 -7.87
CA LEU A 172 2.03 9.60 -8.62
C LEU A 172 3.35 10.23 -9.11
N TYR A 173 4.38 10.27 -8.26
CA TYR A 173 5.71 10.71 -8.63
C TYR A 173 6.27 9.91 -9.82
N ASN A 174 6.22 8.58 -9.76
CA ASN A 174 6.73 7.74 -10.85
C ASN A 174 5.93 7.93 -12.13
N LEU A 175 4.60 8.05 -12.04
CA LEU A 175 3.75 8.36 -13.18
C LEU A 175 4.17 9.68 -13.86
N TYR A 176 4.46 10.73 -13.09
CA TYR A 176 4.93 11.99 -13.67
C TYR A 176 6.28 11.86 -14.37
N VAL A 177 7.22 11.13 -13.78
CA VAL A 177 8.53 10.88 -14.39
C VAL A 177 8.39 10.07 -15.69
N ASP A 178 7.52 9.06 -15.68
CA ASP A 178 7.30 8.15 -16.82
C ASP A 178 6.55 8.84 -17.97
N CYS A 179 5.65 9.76 -17.65
CA CYS A 179 4.89 10.52 -18.64
C CYS A 179 5.52 11.86 -19.04
N MET A 180 6.70 12.21 -18.49
CA MET A 180 7.40 13.44 -18.87
C MET A 180 7.95 13.29 -20.30
N PRO A 181 7.69 14.25 -21.20
CA PRO A 181 8.21 14.19 -22.55
C PRO A 181 9.74 14.22 -22.56
N SER A 182 10.35 13.35 -23.36
CA SER A 182 11.80 13.32 -23.58
C SER A 182 12.25 14.21 -24.76
N GLU A 183 11.31 14.95 -25.37
CA GLU A 183 11.59 15.86 -26.48
C GLU A 183 12.58 16.96 -26.07
N GLY A 184 13.71 17.04 -26.78
CA GLY A 184 14.77 18.03 -26.52
C GLY A 184 15.73 17.68 -25.39
N GLN A 185 15.62 16.51 -24.76
CA GLN A 185 16.65 16.04 -23.83
C GLN A 185 17.90 15.55 -24.55
N ARG A 186 19.06 15.74 -23.91
CA ARG A 186 20.32 15.17 -24.40
C ARG A 186 20.21 13.66 -24.30
N LEU A 187 20.21 12.96 -25.43
CA LEU A 187 20.28 11.49 -25.47
C LEU A 187 21.71 11.02 -25.13
N ILE A 188 21.85 9.72 -24.84
CA ILE A 188 23.18 9.10 -24.77
C ILE A 188 23.85 9.29 -26.13
N SER A 189 25.10 9.78 -26.14
CA SER A 189 25.85 9.92 -27.38
C SER A 189 26.12 8.55 -28.03
N GLU A 190 25.97 8.45 -29.35
CA GLU A 190 26.19 7.21 -30.10
C GLU A 190 27.60 6.62 -29.87
N GLN A 191 28.58 7.50 -29.65
CA GLN A 191 29.94 7.11 -29.30
C GLN A 191 30.01 6.38 -27.96
N SER A 192 29.25 6.83 -26.96
CA SER A 192 29.20 6.19 -25.64
C SER A 192 28.51 4.83 -25.72
N LEU A 193 27.38 4.75 -26.43
CA LEU A 193 26.68 3.48 -26.67
C LEU A 193 27.58 2.48 -27.40
N SER A 194 28.33 2.93 -28.40
CA SER A 194 29.25 2.08 -29.15
C SER A 194 30.39 1.55 -28.28
N LYS A 195 30.95 2.36 -27.37
CA LYS A 195 31.94 1.92 -26.38
C LYS A 195 31.36 0.87 -25.43
N ILE A 196 30.16 1.12 -24.88
CA ILE A 196 29.47 0.18 -23.99
C ILE A 196 29.25 -1.15 -24.72
N LYS A 197 28.75 -1.10 -25.96
CA LYS A 197 28.53 -2.27 -26.81
C LYS A 197 29.82 -3.06 -27.04
N GLN A 198 30.92 -2.37 -27.33
CA GLN A 198 32.22 -2.98 -27.54
C GLN A 198 32.71 -3.69 -26.26
N TRP A 199 32.62 -3.04 -25.10
CA TRP A 199 33.04 -3.63 -23.82
C TRP A 199 32.21 -4.84 -23.44
N ALA A 200 30.88 -4.77 -23.57
CA ALA A 200 30.00 -5.90 -23.31
C ALA A 200 30.38 -7.12 -24.17
N MET A 201 30.69 -6.89 -25.46
CA MET A 201 31.05 -7.94 -26.42
C MET A 201 32.49 -8.47 -26.30
N SER A 202 33.37 -7.77 -25.57
CA SER A 202 34.79 -8.15 -25.42
C SER A 202 35.06 -9.14 -24.28
N THR A 203 34.01 -9.62 -23.60
CA THR A 203 34.12 -10.53 -22.46
C THR A 203 34.59 -11.93 -22.89
N PRO A 204 35.59 -12.58 -22.23
CA PRO A 204 36.23 -13.82 -22.70
C PRO A 204 35.34 -15.06 -22.90
N ARG A 205 34.07 -15.02 -22.51
CA ARG A 205 33.09 -16.11 -22.68
C ARG A 205 31.84 -15.70 -23.44
N MET A 206 31.84 -14.52 -24.06
CA MET A 206 30.68 -14.00 -24.78
C MET A 206 30.45 -14.81 -26.06
N ARG A 207 29.26 -15.43 -26.16
CA ARG A 207 28.86 -16.14 -27.39
C ARG A 207 28.68 -15.11 -28.50
N LYS A 208 29.21 -15.42 -29.69
CA LYS A 208 29.06 -14.56 -30.87
C LYS A 208 28.05 -15.24 -31.80
N GLY A 209 26.93 -14.60 -32.06
CA GLY A 209 25.89 -15.14 -32.94
C GLY A 209 24.74 -14.16 -33.19
N PRO A 210 23.87 -14.44 -34.17
CA PRO A 210 22.79 -13.53 -34.58
C PRO A 210 21.82 -13.19 -33.43
N SER A 211 21.45 -14.20 -32.64
CA SER A 211 20.60 -14.03 -31.46
C SER A 211 21.20 -13.07 -30.43
N VAL A 212 22.54 -13.06 -30.26
CA VAL A 212 23.20 -12.15 -29.32
C VAL A 212 23.13 -10.70 -29.82
N LEU A 213 23.20 -10.47 -31.12
CA LEU A 213 23.05 -9.13 -31.71
C LEU A 213 21.63 -8.58 -31.53
N GLU A 214 20.62 -9.43 -31.64
CA GLU A 214 19.22 -9.07 -31.40
C GLU A 214 19.00 -8.69 -29.92
N HIS A 215 19.44 -9.51 -28.98
CA HIS A 215 19.39 -9.20 -27.55
C HIS A 215 20.14 -7.90 -27.21
N LEU A 216 21.29 -7.67 -27.84
CA LEU A 216 22.08 -6.46 -27.66
C LEU A 216 21.36 -5.22 -28.19
N SER A 217 20.62 -5.35 -29.30
CA SER A 217 19.76 -4.27 -29.82
C SER A 217 18.62 -3.94 -28.84
N ASN A 218 17.96 -4.96 -28.30
CA ASN A 218 16.91 -4.79 -27.29
C ASN A 218 17.46 -4.13 -26.02
N LEU A 219 18.65 -4.56 -25.56
CA LEU A 219 19.32 -3.97 -24.41
C LEU A 219 19.71 -2.51 -24.67
N CYS A 220 20.21 -2.17 -25.85
CA CYS A 220 20.50 -0.78 -26.20
C CYS A 220 19.24 0.10 -26.13
N ARG A 221 18.10 -0.41 -26.58
CA ARG A 221 16.82 0.30 -26.47
C ARG A 221 16.42 0.49 -25.00
N GLU A 222 16.56 -0.54 -24.17
CA GLU A 222 16.27 -0.46 -22.73
C GLU A 222 17.18 0.55 -22.02
N VAL A 223 18.48 0.54 -22.32
CA VAL A 223 19.45 1.51 -21.77
C VAL A 223 19.10 2.95 -22.15
N ASN A 224 18.66 3.18 -23.39
CA ASN A 224 18.19 4.50 -23.81
C ASN A 224 16.94 4.95 -23.04
N LEU A 225 15.95 4.07 -22.91
CA LEU A 225 14.73 4.37 -22.15
C LEU A 225 15.02 4.67 -20.67
N ASP A 226 15.89 3.88 -20.05
CA ASP A 226 16.28 4.08 -18.65
C ASP A 226 17.06 5.39 -18.45
N TYR A 227 17.89 5.76 -19.43
CA TYR A 227 18.58 7.04 -19.42
C TYR A 227 17.63 8.23 -19.58
N GLU A 228 16.69 8.16 -20.53
CA GLU A 228 15.65 9.19 -20.70
C GLU A 228 14.83 9.35 -19.41
N ARG A 229 14.37 8.23 -18.83
CA ARG A 229 13.67 8.22 -17.55
C ARG A 229 14.50 8.84 -16.42
N SER A 230 15.79 8.52 -16.37
CA SER A 230 16.73 9.08 -15.37
C SER A 230 16.92 10.59 -15.55
N MET A 231 16.98 11.07 -16.80
CA MET A 231 17.08 12.50 -17.11
C MET A 231 15.78 13.24 -16.72
N ASN A 232 14.62 12.66 -17.06
CA ASN A 232 13.31 13.13 -16.60
C ASN A 232 13.27 13.24 -15.08
N LYS A 233 13.71 12.19 -14.38
CA LYS A 233 13.76 12.15 -12.93
C LYS A 233 14.61 13.29 -12.35
N ILE A 234 15.84 13.48 -12.86
CA ILE A 234 16.74 14.55 -12.39
C ILE A 234 16.11 15.93 -12.60
N ASN A 235 15.53 16.18 -13.77
CA ASN A 235 14.87 17.44 -14.08
C ASN A 235 13.65 17.68 -13.18
N PHE A 236 12.81 16.66 -13.02
CA PHE A 236 11.62 16.72 -12.18
C PHE A 236 11.96 16.98 -10.72
N ASP A 237 12.92 16.24 -10.16
CA ASP A 237 13.40 16.41 -8.78
C ASP A 237 13.86 17.86 -8.55
N LYS A 238 14.59 18.43 -9.51
CA LYS A 238 15.07 19.82 -9.45
C LYS A 238 13.90 20.82 -9.50
N ILE A 239 12.94 20.61 -10.39
CA ILE A 239 11.76 21.47 -10.55
C ILE A 239 10.92 21.47 -9.27
N VAL A 240 10.54 20.30 -8.77
CA VAL A 240 9.74 20.13 -7.55
C VAL A 240 10.44 20.77 -6.35
N SER A 241 11.75 20.53 -6.19
CA SER A 241 12.55 21.13 -5.11
C SER A 241 12.64 22.66 -5.21
N SER A 242 12.65 23.21 -6.42
CA SER A 242 12.76 24.67 -6.64
C SER A 242 11.45 25.44 -6.45
N LYS A 243 10.29 24.75 -6.52
CA LYS A 243 8.96 25.35 -6.48
C LYS A 243 7.99 24.53 -5.60
N PRO A 244 8.26 24.41 -4.29
CA PRO A 244 7.49 23.54 -3.40
C PRO A 244 6.00 23.92 -3.31
N GLU A 245 5.67 25.21 -3.35
CA GLU A 245 4.27 25.68 -3.31
C GLU A 245 3.45 25.19 -4.51
N THR A 246 4.05 25.17 -5.70
CA THR A 246 3.38 24.69 -6.93
C THR A 246 3.23 23.17 -6.94
N PHE A 247 4.16 22.43 -6.32
CA PHE A 247 4.20 20.98 -6.32
C PHE A 247 3.95 20.37 -4.93
N SER A 248 3.16 21.03 -4.10
CA SER A 248 2.88 20.64 -2.71
C SER A 248 2.26 19.24 -2.58
N TYR A 249 1.60 18.77 -3.65
CA TYR A 249 1.00 17.44 -3.77
C TYR A 249 1.98 16.33 -4.20
N VAL A 250 3.22 16.68 -4.57
CA VAL A 250 4.25 15.73 -4.99
C VAL A 250 5.17 15.44 -3.81
N THR A 251 5.30 14.17 -3.43
CA THR A 251 6.30 13.75 -2.43
C THR A 251 7.51 13.19 -3.16
N LEU A 252 8.69 13.78 -2.93
CA LEU A 252 9.95 13.25 -3.47
C LEU A 252 10.36 11.96 -2.73
N PRO A 253 10.83 10.93 -3.46
CA PRO A 253 11.38 9.74 -2.82
C PRO A 253 12.56 10.10 -1.90
N LYS A 254 12.67 9.38 -0.78
CA LYS A 254 13.86 9.49 0.08
C LYS A 254 15.09 9.08 -0.73
N LYS A 255 16.15 9.90 -0.68
CA LYS A 255 17.43 9.50 -1.24
C LYS A 255 17.97 8.36 -0.40
N GLU A 256 18.26 7.23 -1.04
CA GLU A 256 19.06 6.18 -0.40
C GLU A 256 20.46 6.76 -0.17
N GLU A 257 20.90 6.78 1.08
CA GLU A 257 22.29 7.10 1.37
C GLU A 257 23.15 5.95 0.87
N GLU A 258 24.00 6.24 -0.11
CA GLU A 258 24.97 5.28 -0.61
C GLU A 258 25.89 4.91 0.56
N LYS A 259 25.85 3.64 0.98
CA LYS A 259 26.76 3.13 2.00
C LYS A 259 28.15 3.04 1.37
N VAL A 260 28.88 4.14 1.39
CA VAL A 260 30.26 4.17 0.92
C VAL A 260 31.10 3.33 1.89
N PRO A 261 31.82 2.28 1.43
CA PRO A 261 32.72 1.55 2.29
C PRO A 261 33.75 2.50 2.90
N THR A 262 33.93 2.44 4.22
CA THR A 262 34.87 3.30 4.98
C THR A 262 36.34 3.03 4.63
N GLN A 263 36.62 1.93 3.93
CA GLN A 263 37.91 1.59 3.37
C GLN A 263 37.70 1.01 1.96
N GLY A 264 38.42 1.54 0.99
CA GLY A 264 38.54 0.92 -0.32
C GLY A 264 39.46 -0.29 -0.22
N ASP A 265 38.90 -1.49 -0.12
CA ASP A 265 39.65 -2.73 -0.41
C ASP A 265 39.79 -2.84 -1.94
N GLY A 266 40.73 -2.06 -2.48
CA GLY A 266 41.09 -2.06 -3.88
C GLY A 266 42.53 -1.59 -4.01
N GLY A 267 43.46 -2.52 -4.22
CA GLY A 267 44.87 -2.28 -4.46
C GLY A 267 45.15 -1.59 -5.81
N TRP A 268 44.67 -0.37 -5.98
CA TRP A 268 44.99 0.53 -7.08
C TRP A 268 45.33 1.92 -6.55
N THR A 269 46.36 2.01 -5.70
CA THR A 269 47.02 3.29 -5.41
C THR A 269 48.01 3.61 -6.52
N ASN A 270 47.65 4.58 -7.34
CA ASN A 270 48.49 5.60 -8.02
C ASN A 270 48.03 5.83 -9.46
N VAL A 271 47.02 6.68 -9.62
CA VAL A 271 46.93 7.51 -10.82
C VAL A 271 47.17 8.94 -10.34
N GLY A 272 48.35 9.47 -10.66
CA GLY A 272 48.73 10.84 -10.34
C GLY A 272 47.79 11.86 -11.00
N PRO A 273 47.79 13.12 -10.54
CA PRO A 273 46.87 14.14 -11.03
C PRO A 273 47.06 14.40 -12.53
N TRP A 274 45.95 14.44 -13.25
CA TRP A 274 45.89 14.77 -14.68
C TRP A 274 46.46 16.18 -14.91
N PRO A 275 47.40 16.36 -15.87
CA PRO A 275 47.86 17.70 -16.23
C PRO A 275 46.74 18.46 -16.95
N LEU A 276 46.43 19.65 -16.43
CA LEU A 276 45.53 20.61 -17.07
C LEU A 276 46.13 21.08 -18.41
N PRO A 277 45.36 21.11 -19.51
CA PRO A 277 45.82 21.71 -20.74
C PRO A 277 45.86 23.24 -20.59
N LEU A 278 47.05 23.81 -20.74
CA LEU A 278 47.23 25.24 -20.98
C LEU A 278 46.67 25.54 -22.38
N GLY A 279 45.65 26.39 -22.43
CA GLY A 279 45.10 26.93 -23.66
C GLY A 279 46.08 27.89 -24.37
N PRO A 280 45.81 28.21 -25.65
CA PRO A 280 46.70 28.97 -26.51
C PRO A 280 46.91 30.43 -26.07
#